data_AF-A0AAD4U0W3-F1
#
_entry.id   AF-A0AAD4U0W3-F1
#
_cell.length_a   1.000
_cell.length_b   1.000
_cell.length_c   1.000
_cell.angle_alpha   90.00
_cell.angle_beta   90.00
_cell.angle_gamma   90.00
#
_symmetry.space_group_name_H-M   'P 1'
#
loop_
_entity.id
_entity.type
_entity.pdbx_description
1 polymer ?
#
loop_
_entity_poly.entity_id
_entity_poly.type
_entity_poly.pdbx_seq_one_letter_code
_entity_poly.pdbx_strand_id
1 'polypeptide(L)'
;MATLARLQARSKSIAQQYYYRNSVVDVFRKKENDAAVKIQSWFRGCQVRAYIRYLHRVATIIQKQWRGYLGRQQYQAIVKIQRRWRGYKIRKYCFNYYYLKEYLKAVSETNDAIRFKLSAWFNKSFHKLDQIPGIYNSPFRKDPDPWELRLQKAKPLTHRLPEVKREHSVCLSDWLACTSARSFPRSGILPPIDRKRCQGPFRDISEVLEQRYKPLEPTLRVAEPIDGLTEARAQLQKQEWARNVNDNMFLPFSSYHKNKKYVPTMHLSSKYGPDAYGTQHFRDENPKRWICNKHPVIESAVTSILIIMNTQFNDRDYDYHN
;
A
#
# COMPACT_ATOMS: atom_id res chain seq x y z
N MET A 1 27.24 61.34 82.86
CA MET A 1 25.91 61.48 82.21
C MET A 1 25.97 61.87 80.72
N ALA A 2 26.74 62.89 80.31
CA ALA A 2 26.75 63.38 78.92
C ALA A 2 27.33 62.45 77.84
N THR A 3 28.19 61.49 78.19
CA THR A 3 28.77 60.51 77.24
C THR A 3 27.80 59.38 76.91
N LEU A 4 27.11 58.86 77.92
CA LEU A 4 26.12 57.80 77.79
C LEU A 4 24.90 58.28 76.98
N ALA A 5 24.46 59.52 77.20
CA ALA A 5 23.41 60.15 76.41
C ALA A 5 23.79 60.30 74.92
N ARG A 6 25.05 60.66 74.61
CA ARG A 6 25.55 60.73 73.23
C ARG A 6 25.64 59.36 72.56
N LEU A 7 26.04 58.33 73.29
CA LEU A 7 26.06 56.95 72.78
C LEU A 7 24.65 56.42 72.53
N GLN A 8 23.69 56.70 73.41
CA GLN A 8 22.28 56.35 73.21
C GLN A 8 21.65 57.10 72.02
N ALA A 9 22.00 58.36 71.80
CA ALA A 9 21.57 59.10 70.62
C ALA A 9 22.16 58.50 69.33
N ARG A 10 23.44 58.12 69.36
CA ARG A 10 24.13 57.50 68.22
C ARG A 10 23.65 56.07 67.93
N SER A 11 23.33 55.28 68.95
CA SER A 11 22.82 53.91 68.77
C SER A 11 21.46 53.90 68.08
N LYS A 12 20.57 54.84 68.41
CA LYS A 12 19.29 55.03 67.71
C LYS A 12 19.48 55.39 66.24
N SER A 13 20.43 56.30 65.95
CA SER A 13 20.77 56.69 64.58
C SER A 13 21.33 55.51 63.76
N ILE A 14 22.24 54.72 64.34
CA ILE A 14 22.81 53.53 63.68
C ILE A 14 21.72 52.48 63.41
N ALA A 15 20.83 52.24 64.38
CA ALA A 15 19.71 51.33 64.20
C ALA A 15 18.82 51.79 63.03
N GLN A 16 18.44 53.07 62.98
CA GLN A 16 17.66 53.62 61.87
C GLN A 16 18.36 53.49 60.51
N GLN A 17 19.67 53.75 60.45
CA GLN A 17 20.46 53.57 59.22
C GLN A 17 20.49 52.11 58.77
N TYR A 18 20.65 51.17 59.71
CA TYR A 18 20.61 49.73 59.44
C TYR A 18 19.25 49.31 58.87
N TYR A 19 18.15 49.68 59.55
CA TYR A 19 16.80 49.36 59.10
C TYR A 19 16.50 49.96 57.73
N TYR A 20 16.87 51.22 57.49
CA TYR A 20 16.68 51.87 56.20
C TYR A 20 17.42 51.13 55.08
N ARG A 21 18.71 50.79 55.31
CA ARG A 21 19.51 50.02 54.34
C ARG A 21 18.90 48.66 54.03
N ASN A 22 18.48 47.91 55.05
CA ASN A 22 17.81 46.62 54.83
C ASN A 22 16.47 46.77 54.11
N SER A 23 15.66 47.77 54.46
CA SER A 23 14.36 48.00 53.81
C SER A 23 14.51 48.32 52.32
N VAL A 24 15.56 49.06 51.93
CA VAL A 24 15.86 49.36 50.53
C VAL A 24 16.29 48.09 49.79
N VAL A 25 17.11 47.24 50.42
CA VAL A 25 17.57 45.96 49.86
C VAL A 25 16.44 44.95 49.69
N ASP A 26 15.50 44.87 50.64
CA ASP A 26 14.38 43.92 50.60
C ASP A 26 13.48 44.11 49.37
N VAL A 27 13.35 45.36 48.88
CA VAL A 27 12.63 45.67 47.64
C VAL A 27 13.30 45.00 46.42
N PHE A 28 14.64 44.95 46.38
CA PHE A 28 15.38 44.28 45.30
C PHE A 28 15.35 42.76 45.46
N ARG A 29 15.49 42.24 46.69
CA ARG A 29 15.40 40.78 46.96
C ARG A 29 14.09 40.20 46.45
N LYS A 30 12.96 40.90 46.67
CA LYS A 30 11.66 40.44 46.17
C LYS A 30 11.64 40.38 44.63
N LYS A 31 12.13 41.42 43.95
CA LYS A 31 12.20 41.47 42.48
C LYS A 31 13.10 40.38 41.91
N GLU A 32 14.26 40.15 42.52
CA GLU A 32 15.21 39.10 42.12
C GLU A 32 14.62 37.70 42.33
N ASN A 33 13.98 37.46 43.47
CA ASN A 33 13.32 36.18 43.75
C ASN A 33 12.17 35.93 42.77
N ASP A 34 11.33 36.93 42.48
CA ASP A 34 10.24 36.79 41.51
C ASP A 34 10.77 36.48 40.10
N ALA A 35 11.87 37.12 39.68
CA ALA A 35 12.54 36.83 38.42
C ALA A 35 13.11 35.40 38.41
N ALA A 36 13.77 34.98 39.49
CA ALA A 36 14.32 33.63 39.62
C ALA A 36 13.22 32.57 39.56
N VAL A 37 12.09 32.75 40.27
CA VAL A 37 10.96 31.82 40.23
C VAL A 37 10.36 31.72 38.84
N LYS A 38 10.25 32.84 38.09
CA LYS A 38 9.80 32.83 36.69
C LYS A 38 10.73 32.02 35.79
N ILE A 39 12.04 32.24 35.89
CA ILE A 39 13.04 31.50 35.09
C ILE A 39 13.01 30.01 35.45
N GLN A 40 13.01 29.68 36.74
CA GLN A 40 13.01 28.30 37.20
C GLN A 40 11.73 27.54 36.82
N SER A 41 10.56 28.15 36.99
CA SER A 41 9.27 27.54 36.61
C SER A 41 9.17 27.33 35.10
N TRP A 42 9.66 28.29 34.30
CA TRP A 42 9.76 28.14 32.85
C TRP A 42 10.66 26.97 32.47
N PHE A 43 11.86 26.87 33.05
CA PHE A 43 12.82 25.80 32.76
C PHE A 43 12.27 24.42 33.12
N ARG A 44 11.71 24.27 34.34
CA ARG A 44 11.05 23.02 34.78
C ARG A 44 9.93 22.62 33.82
N GLY A 45 9.11 23.59 33.38
CA GLY A 45 8.07 23.35 32.38
C GLY A 45 8.63 22.92 31.02
N CYS A 46 9.73 23.52 30.57
CA CYS A 46 10.39 23.15 29.31
C CYS A 46 10.92 21.71 29.35
N GLN A 47 11.53 21.29 30.45
CA GLN A 47 12.02 19.91 30.63
C GLN A 47 10.88 18.90 30.56
N VAL A 48 9.80 19.10 31.33
CA VAL A 48 8.65 18.19 31.34
C VAL A 48 7.99 18.11 29.96
N ARG A 49 7.81 19.24 29.27
CA ARG A 49 7.24 19.26 27.91
C ARG A 49 8.13 18.56 26.88
N ALA A 50 9.45 18.65 27.01
CA ALA A 50 10.36 17.90 26.15
C ALA A 50 10.21 16.39 26.36
N TYR A 51 10.14 15.94 27.61
CA TYR A 51 9.94 14.54 27.95
C TYR A 51 8.60 14.00 27.46
N ILE A 52 7.50 14.73 27.64
CA ILE A 52 6.17 14.33 27.11
C ILE A 52 6.20 14.20 25.58
N ARG A 53 6.85 15.12 24.86
CA ARG A 53 7.01 15.02 23.41
C ARG A 53 7.79 13.78 23.00
N TYR A 54 8.83 13.43 23.74
CA TYR A 54 9.59 12.20 23.53
C TYR A 54 8.70 10.96 23.72
N LEU A 55 7.94 10.88 24.81
CA LEU A 55 7.02 9.77 25.06
C LEU A 55 5.96 9.64 23.95
N HIS A 56 5.34 10.75 23.53
CA HIS A 56 4.39 10.74 22.41
C HIS A 56 5.02 10.26 21.11
N ARG A 57 6.27 10.65 20.82
CA ARG A 57 7.00 10.18 19.64
C ARG A 57 7.19 8.66 19.69
N VAL A 58 7.64 8.13 20.82
CA VAL A 58 7.83 6.68 21.01
C VAL A 58 6.50 5.93 20.87
N ALA A 59 5.44 6.41 21.53
CA ALA A 59 4.10 5.82 21.42
C ALA A 59 3.60 5.81 19.97
N THR A 60 3.78 6.91 19.23
CA THR A 60 3.41 6.99 17.81
C THR A 60 4.20 5.97 16.96
N ILE A 61 5.48 5.76 17.23
CA ILE A 61 6.30 4.76 16.52
C ILE A 61 5.74 3.36 16.76
N ILE A 62 5.49 2.99 18.02
CA ILE A 62 4.94 1.68 18.38
C ILE A 62 3.58 1.47 17.70
N GLN A 63 2.67 2.44 17.83
CA GLN A 63 1.35 2.36 17.22
C GLN A 63 1.41 2.28 15.69
N LYS A 64 2.29 3.04 15.05
CA LYS A 64 2.51 3.00 13.59
C LYS A 64 2.97 1.62 13.15
N GLN A 65 3.94 1.03 13.85
CA GLN A 65 4.45 -0.31 13.51
C GLN A 65 3.37 -1.37 13.68
N TRP A 66 2.60 -1.32 14.77
CA TRP A 66 1.50 -2.25 15.02
C TRP A 66 0.42 -2.19 13.95
N ARG A 67 -0.05 -0.98 13.60
CA ARG A 67 -1.02 -0.79 12.51
C ARG A 67 -0.49 -1.33 11.18
N GLY A 68 0.79 -1.12 10.89
CA GLY A 68 1.45 -1.68 9.71
C GLY A 68 1.52 -3.21 9.71
N TYR A 69 1.83 -3.83 10.86
CA TYR A 69 1.85 -5.29 11.01
C TYR A 69 0.46 -5.90 10.74
N LEU A 70 -0.58 -5.36 11.37
CA LEU A 70 -1.95 -5.85 11.22
C LEU A 70 -2.42 -5.75 9.76
N GLY A 71 -2.16 -4.63 9.09
CA GLY A 71 -2.50 -4.45 7.67
C GLY A 71 -1.80 -5.46 6.76
N ARG A 72 -0.51 -5.74 7.00
CA ARG A 72 0.24 -6.75 6.24
C ARG A 72 -0.31 -8.16 6.46
N GLN A 73 -0.71 -8.51 7.69
CA GLN A 73 -1.30 -9.81 8.01
C GLN A 73 -2.59 -10.04 7.22
N GLN A 74 -3.49 -9.05 7.20
CA GLN A 74 -4.73 -9.11 6.43
C GLN A 74 -4.47 -9.23 4.92
N TYR A 75 -3.56 -8.41 4.39
CA TYR A 75 -3.19 -8.45 2.98
C TYR A 75 -2.60 -9.81 2.58
N GLN A 76 -1.73 -10.39 3.40
CA GLN A 76 -1.18 -11.72 3.13
C GLN A 76 -2.27 -12.80 3.06
N ALA A 77 -3.28 -12.74 3.93
CA ALA A 77 -4.40 -13.66 3.88
C ALA A 77 -5.18 -13.52 2.55
N ILE A 78 -5.48 -12.30 2.13
CA ILE A 78 -6.17 -12.00 0.87
C ILE A 78 -5.37 -12.53 -0.33
N VAL A 79 -4.08 -12.25 -0.39
CA VAL A 79 -3.22 -12.71 -1.50
C VAL A 79 -3.14 -14.23 -1.56
N LYS A 80 -3.08 -14.92 -0.41
CA LYS A 80 -3.11 -16.40 -0.36
C LYS A 80 -4.39 -16.95 -0.97
N ILE A 81 -5.55 -16.39 -0.60
CA ILE A 81 -6.86 -16.79 -1.13
C ILE A 81 -6.91 -16.52 -2.64
N GLN A 82 -6.53 -15.32 -3.08
CA GLN A 82 -6.52 -14.94 -4.50
C GLN A 82 -5.62 -15.86 -5.33
N ARG A 83 -4.40 -16.16 -4.85
CA ARG A 83 -3.46 -17.07 -5.52
C ARG A 83 -4.07 -18.47 -5.65
N ARG A 84 -4.68 -18.99 -4.58
CA ARG A 84 -5.33 -20.31 -4.59
C ARG A 84 -6.47 -20.36 -5.60
N TRP A 85 -7.33 -19.33 -5.60
CA TRP A 85 -8.45 -19.22 -6.53
C TRP A 85 -8.00 -19.13 -8.00
N ARG A 86 -7.02 -18.27 -8.31
CA ARG A 86 -6.46 -18.16 -9.68
C ARG A 86 -5.94 -19.50 -10.19
N GLY A 87 -5.22 -20.25 -9.35
CA GLY A 87 -4.74 -21.58 -9.70
C GLY A 87 -5.87 -22.60 -9.93
N TYR A 88 -6.91 -22.57 -9.09
CA TYR A 88 -8.08 -23.43 -9.28
C TYR A 88 -8.82 -23.11 -10.58
N LYS A 89 -9.09 -21.82 -10.86
CA LYS A 89 -9.82 -21.37 -12.05
C LYS A 89 -9.17 -21.87 -13.34
N ILE A 90 -7.83 -21.77 -13.43
CA ILE A 90 -7.09 -22.25 -14.60
C ILE A 90 -7.28 -23.76 -14.79
N ARG A 91 -7.08 -24.56 -13.74
CA ARG A 91 -7.18 -26.03 -13.81
C ARG A 91 -8.58 -26.54 -14.12
N LYS A 92 -9.63 -25.83 -13.67
CA LYS A 92 -11.01 -26.26 -13.87
C LYS A 92 -11.61 -25.76 -15.18
N TYR A 93 -11.33 -24.51 -15.57
CA TYR A 93 -12.09 -23.84 -16.62
C TYR A 93 -11.26 -23.40 -17.84
N CYS A 94 -9.94 -23.23 -17.71
CA CYS A 94 -9.11 -22.71 -18.81
C CYS A 94 -8.30 -23.81 -19.50
N PHE A 95 -7.82 -24.80 -18.74
CA PHE A 95 -6.87 -25.78 -19.23
C PHE A 95 -7.29 -27.20 -18.84
N ASN A 96 -7.72 -27.99 -19.82
CA ASN A 96 -8.01 -29.41 -19.66
C ASN A 96 -6.76 -30.24 -19.98
N TYR A 97 -5.95 -30.49 -18.95
CA TYR A 97 -4.65 -31.19 -19.06
C TYR A 97 -4.77 -32.55 -19.77
N TYR A 98 -5.79 -33.34 -19.42
CA TYR A 98 -5.97 -34.68 -19.98
C TYR A 98 -6.29 -34.61 -21.47
N TYR A 99 -7.18 -33.69 -21.88
CA TYR A 99 -7.46 -33.47 -23.30
C TYR A 99 -6.23 -33.04 -24.09
N LEU A 100 -5.45 -32.09 -23.58
CA LEU A 100 -4.23 -31.64 -24.27
C LEU A 100 -3.20 -32.78 -24.37
N LYS A 101 -3.03 -33.56 -23.30
CA LYS A 101 -2.10 -34.69 -23.28
C LYS A 101 -2.47 -35.75 -24.31
N GLU A 102 -3.74 -36.14 -24.38
CA GLU A 102 -4.23 -37.10 -25.38
C GLU A 102 -4.10 -36.55 -26.80
N TYR A 103 -4.44 -35.27 -27.01
CA TYR A 103 -4.25 -34.61 -28.31
C TYR A 103 -2.78 -34.64 -28.76
N LEU A 104 -1.85 -34.26 -27.89
CA LEU A 104 -0.42 -34.27 -28.22
C LEU A 104 0.12 -35.68 -28.49
N LYS A 105 -0.38 -36.69 -27.76
CA LYS A 105 -0.04 -38.09 -27.99
C LYS A 105 -0.50 -38.54 -29.39
N ALA A 106 -1.75 -38.27 -29.74
CA ALA A 106 -2.29 -38.56 -31.06
C ALA A 106 -1.50 -37.86 -32.18
N VAL A 107 -1.13 -36.58 -31.99
CA VAL A 107 -0.27 -35.84 -32.92
C VAL A 107 1.10 -36.51 -33.08
N SER A 108 1.73 -36.96 -31.99
CA SER A 108 3.01 -37.68 -32.06
C SER A 108 2.89 -38.99 -32.84
N GLU A 109 1.87 -39.80 -32.54
CA GLU A 109 1.64 -41.07 -33.22
C GLU A 109 1.40 -40.89 -34.71
N THR A 110 0.61 -39.87 -35.10
CA THR A 110 0.40 -39.55 -36.52
C THR A 110 1.69 -39.09 -37.22
N ASN A 111 2.50 -38.26 -36.55
CA ASN A 111 3.79 -37.82 -37.09
C ASN A 111 4.76 -39.00 -37.28
N ASP A 112 4.81 -39.93 -36.33
CA ASP A 112 5.66 -41.11 -36.42
C ASP A 112 5.19 -42.07 -37.53
N ALA A 113 3.86 -42.23 -37.69
CA ALA A 113 3.29 -42.98 -38.80
C ALA A 113 3.61 -42.33 -40.16
N ILE A 114 3.57 -41.00 -40.26
CA ILE A 114 3.95 -40.26 -41.47
C ILE A 114 5.45 -40.46 -41.78
N ARG A 115 6.31 -40.32 -40.77
CA ARG A 115 7.76 -40.55 -40.90
C ARG A 115 8.07 -41.97 -41.36
N PHE A 116 7.39 -42.96 -40.79
CA PHE A 116 7.50 -44.35 -41.20
C PHE A 116 7.06 -44.58 -42.65
N LYS A 117 5.93 -43.99 -43.06
CA LYS A 117 5.47 -44.07 -44.46
C LYS A 117 6.44 -43.40 -45.43
N LEU A 118 6.98 -42.24 -45.06
CA LEU A 118 8.00 -41.53 -45.84
C LEU A 118 9.28 -42.37 -45.96
N SER A 119 9.77 -42.97 -44.87
CA SER A 119 10.97 -43.81 -44.92
C SER A 119 10.73 -45.09 -45.74
N ALA A 120 9.56 -45.72 -45.62
CA ALA A 120 9.20 -46.88 -46.42
C ALA A 120 9.06 -46.52 -47.92
N TRP A 121 8.43 -45.39 -48.24
CA TRP A 121 8.35 -44.89 -49.61
C TRP A 121 9.73 -44.57 -50.18
N PHE A 122 10.58 -43.92 -49.38
CA PHE A 122 11.95 -43.61 -49.75
C PHE A 122 12.77 -44.87 -50.00
N ASN A 123 12.74 -45.84 -49.09
CA ASN A 123 13.43 -47.13 -49.25
C ASN A 123 12.92 -47.93 -50.45
N LYS A 124 11.61 -47.97 -50.68
CA LYS A 124 11.02 -48.61 -51.87
C LYS A 124 11.47 -47.92 -53.17
N SER A 125 11.58 -46.59 -53.15
CA SER A 125 12.04 -45.79 -54.28
C SER A 125 13.55 -45.96 -54.51
N PHE A 126 14.34 -46.03 -53.44
CA PHE A 126 15.77 -46.33 -53.47
C PHE A 126 16.04 -47.74 -54.00
N HIS A 127 15.38 -48.78 -53.49
CA HIS A 127 15.50 -50.13 -54.04
C HIS A 127 15.09 -50.23 -55.53
N LYS A 128 14.19 -49.36 -55.99
CA LYS A 128 13.83 -49.26 -57.41
C LYS A 128 14.88 -48.50 -58.24
N LEU A 129 15.59 -47.55 -57.63
CA LEU A 129 16.73 -46.84 -58.23
C LEU A 129 18.01 -47.68 -58.23
N ASP A 130 18.22 -48.55 -57.24
CA ASP A 130 19.36 -49.48 -57.16
C ASP A 130 19.31 -50.57 -58.24
N GLN A 131 18.16 -50.79 -58.88
CA GLN A 131 18.03 -51.63 -60.08
C GLN A 131 18.38 -50.90 -61.38
N ILE A 132 18.56 -49.58 -61.35
CA ILE A 132 19.15 -48.84 -62.46
C ILE A 132 20.66 -48.93 -62.23
N PRO A 133 21.44 -49.64 -63.08
CA PRO A 133 22.89 -49.57 -62.96
C PRO A 133 23.27 -48.10 -63.03
N GLY A 134 23.94 -47.61 -61.97
CA GLY A 134 24.29 -46.22 -61.86
C GLY A 134 24.95 -45.74 -63.15
N ILE A 135 24.73 -44.47 -63.50
CA ILE A 135 25.50 -43.78 -64.55
C ILE A 135 27.02 -43.95 -64.30
N TYR A 136 27.39 -44.25 -63.04
CA TYR A 136 28.72 -44.60 -62.59
C TYR A 136 28.92 -46.12 -62.44
N ASN A 137 29.97 -46.70 -63.01
CA ASN A 137 30.32 -48.14 -62.97
C ASN A 137 29.29 -49.08 -63.63
N SER A 138 28.90 -48.78 -64.86
CA SER A 138 28.00 -49.64 -65.64
C SER A 138 28.56 -51.06 -65.80
N PRO A 139 27.83 -52.11 -65.41
CA PRO A 139 28.29 -53.50 -65.51
C PRO A 139 28.41 -53.99 -66.96
N PHE A 140 27.98 -53.19 -67.94
CA PHE A 140 28.06 -53.50 -69.37
C PHE A 140 29.33 -52.95 -70.04
N ARG A 141 30.20 -52.26 -69.29
CA ARG A 141 31.46 -51.68 -69.80
C ARG A 141 32.64 -52.27 -69.05
N LYS A 142 33.70 -52.63 -69.79
CA LYS A 142 34.93 -53.21 -69.22
C LYS A 142 35.81 -52.17 -68.53
N ASP A 143 35.76 -50.92 -69.00
CA ASP A 143 36.54 -49.80 -68.45
C ASP A 143 35.63 -48.59 -68.11
N PRO A 144 35.96 -47.79 -67.07
CA PRO A 144 35.21 -46.60 -66.69
C PRO A 144 35.19 -45.54 -67.80
N ASP A 145 34.10 -44.78 -67.94
CA ASP A 145 34.00 -43.72 -68.96
C ASP A 145 35.05 -42.61 -68.70
N PRO A 146 35.70 -42.04 -69.73
CA PRO A 146 36.62 -40.91 -69.55
C PRO A 146 36.04 -39.73 -68.76
N TRP A 147 34.72 -39.50 -68.82
CA TRP A 147 34.04 -38.46 -68.03
C TRP A 147 33.91 -38.82 -66.54
N GLU A 148 33.78 -40.10 -66.23
CA GLU A 148 33.73 -40.69 -64.88
C GLU A 148 35.04 -40.42 -64.11
N LEU A 149 36.17 -40.64 -64.78
CA LEU A 149 37.51 -40.36 -64.26
C LEU A 149 37.74 -38.85 -64.01
N ARG A 150 37.13 -37.99 -64.82
CA ARG A 150 37.19 -36.53 -64.62
C ARG A 150 36.36 -36.10 -63.42
N LEU A 151 35.19 -36.69 -63.22
CA LEU A 151 34.31 -36.43 -62.07
C LEU A 151 34.91 -36.94 -60.75
N GLN A 152 35.60 -38.09 -60.74
CA GLN A 152 36.33 -38.55 -59.56
C GLN A 152 37.50 -37.64 -59.15
N LYS A 153 38.13 -36.96 -60.12
CA LYS A 153 39.17 -35.96 -59.86
C LYS A 153 38.63 -34.60 -59.43
N ALA A 154 37.33 -34.34 -59.59
CA ALA A 154 36.71 -33.09 -59.20
C ALA A 154 36.49 -33.04 -57.68
N LYS A 155 37.14 -32.09 -56.99
CA LYS A 155 36.86 -31.83 -55.57
C LYS A 155 35.47 -31.19 -55.44
N PRO A 156 34.58 -31.69 -54.56
CA PRO A 156 33.31 -31.03 -54.32
C PRO A 156 33.55 -29.64 -53.73
N LEU A 157 32.87 -28.63 -54.28
CA LEU A 157 32.89 -27.27 -53.74
C LEU A 157 32.29 -27.30 -52.34
N THR A 158 33.13 -27.16 -51.32
CA THR A 158 32.68 -26.91 -49.95
C THR A 158 31.97 -25.56 -49.94
N HIS A 159 30.65 -25.60 -49.75
CA HIS A 159 29.88 -24.39 -49.51
C HIS A 159 30.42 -23.74 -48.24
N ARG A 160 31.05 -22.56 -48.35
CA ARG A 160 31.33 -21.75 -47.16
C ARG A 160 30.00 -21.47 -46.48
N LEU A 161 29.88 -21.79 -45.19
CA LEU A 161 28.77 -21.30 -44.39
C LEU A 161 28.74 -19.76 -44.54
N PRO A 162 27.55 -19.15 -44.71
CA PRO A 162 27.46 -17.69 -44.72
C PRO A 162 28.06 -17.19 -43.41
N GLU A 163 29.09 -16.36 -43.49
CA GLU A 163 29.53 -15.61 -42.32
C GLU A 163 28.33 -14.84 -41.80
N VAL A 164 27.99 -15.09 -40.53
CA VAL A 164 26.98 -14.34 -39.79
C VAL A 164 27.39 -12.87 -39.87
N LYS A 165 26.71 -12.11 -40.73
CA LYS A 165 26.85 -10.67 -40.77
C LYS A 165 26.52 -10.18 -39.36
N ARG A 166 27.53 -9.67 -38.65
CA ARG A 166 27.29 -8.92 -37.42
C ARG A 166 26.33 -7.81 -37.79
N GLU A 167 25.20 -7.78 -37.10
CA GLU A 167 24.21 -6.71 -37.25
C GLU A 167 24.94 -5.39 -37.02
N HIS A 168 24.99 -4.56 -38.07
CA HIS A 168 25.40 -3.19 -37.90
C HIS A 168 24.32 -2.55 -37.03
N SER A 169 24.71 -2.03 -35.86
CA SER A 169 23.81 -1.26 -35.02
C SER A 169 23.25 -0.12 -35.86
N VAL A 170 21.95 -0.15 -36.12
CA VAL A 170 21.25 0.92 -36.82
C VAL A 170 21.53 2.23 -36.08
N CYS A 171 22.33 3.10 -36.68
CA CYS A 171 22.57 4.42 -36.14
C CYS A 171 21.30 5.25 -36.38
N LEU A 172 20.88 6.02 -35.36
CA LEU A 172 19.68 6.85 -35.40
C LEU A 172 19.66 7.85 -36.59
N SER A 173 20.82 8.12 -37.18
CA SER A 173 20.97 8.97 -38.37
C SER A 173 20.38 8.37 -39.65
N ASP A 174 20.35 7.05 -39.80
CA ASP A 174 19.87 6.40 -41.03
C ASP A 174 18.35 6.50 -41.16
N TRP A 175 17.64 6.60 -40.04
CA TRP A 175 16.18 6.78 -39.99
C TRP A 175 15.74 8.16 -40.50
N LEU A 176 16.59 9.18 -40.35
CA LEU A 176 16.30 10.55 -40.77
C LEU A 176 16.47 10.76 -42.29
N ALA A 177 17.17 9.85 -42.98
CA ALA A 177 17.31 9.89 -44.44
C ALA A 177 15.96 9.68 -45.16
N CYS A 178 15.04 8.91 -44.56
CA CYS A 178 13.68 8.66 -45.07
C CYS A 178 12.78 9.91 -45.08
N THR A 179 13.16 10.96 -44.34
CA THR A 179 12.43 12.24 -44.27
C THR A 179 12.98 13.31 -45.20
N SER A 180 14.09 13.05 -45.90
CA SER A 180 14.59 14.01 -46.90
C SER A 180 13.62 14.08 -48.08
N ALA A 181 13.17 15.28 -48.43
CA ALA A 181 12.14 15.55 -49.46
C ALA A 181 12.50 15.11 -50.90
N ARG A 182 13.54 14.29 -51.10
CA ARG A 182 14.04 13.82 -52.39
C ARG A 182 13.91 12.32 -52.63
N SER A 183 13.35 11.54 -51.70
CA SER A 183 13.31 10.07 -51.81
C SER A 183 12.03 9.47 -52.38
N PHE A 184 10.97 10.25 -52.63
CA PHE A 184 9.80 9.75 -53.36
C PHE A 184 9.96 10.02 -54.86
N PRO A 185 10.10 8.99 -55.72
CA PRO A 185 10.00 9.20 -57.15
C PRO A 185 8.60 9.75 -57.45
N ARG A 186 8.54 10.91 -58.10
CA ARG A 186 7.29 11.55 -58.53
C ARG A 186 6.57 10.54 -59.44
N SER A 187 5.45 9.99 -58.99
CA SER A 187 4.68 9.03 -59.76
C SER A 187 4.20 9.69 -61.04
N GLY A 188 4.67 9.20 -62.20
CA GLY A 188 4.07 9.55 -63.48
C GLY A 188 2.62 9.10 -63.50
N ILE A 189 1.76 9.85 -64.21
CA ILE A 189 0.36 9.50 -64.39
C ILE A 189 0.31 8.13 -65.08
N LEU A 190 -0.09 7.11 -64.34
CA LEU A 190 -0.29 5.77 -64.88
C LEU A 190 -1.52 5.79 -65.80
N PRO A 191 -1.51 5.01 -66.90
CA PRO A 191 -2.64 4.95 -67.80
C PRO A 191 -3.91 4.53 -67.04
N PRO A 192 -5.11 5.00 -67.45
CA PRO A 192 -6.36 4.61 -66.81
C PRO A 192 -6.49 3.09 -66.77
N ILE A 193 -6.29 2.50 -65.59
CA ILE A 193 -6.50 1.07 -65.38
C ILE A 193 -8.01 0.89 -65.29
N ASP A 194 -8.63 0.34 -66.33
CA ASP A 194 -9.97 -0.24 -66.23
C ASP A 194 -9.93 -1.33 -65.17
N ARG A 195 -10.41 -1.00 -63.96
CA ARG A 195 -10.35 -1.86 -62.79
C ARG A 195 -11.28 -3.05 -63.00
N LYS A 196 -10.75 -4.13 -63.57
CA LYS A 196 -11.41 -5.44 -63.52
C LYS A 196 -11.62 -5.82 -62.05
N ARG A 197 -12.80 -6.36 -61.71
CA ARG A 197 -13.07 -6.90 -60.36
C ARG A 197 -11.96 -7.89 -59.99
N CYS A 198 -11.29 -7.65 -58.86
CA CYS A 198 -10.25 -8.51 -58.35
C CYS A 198 -10.82 -9.93 -58.16
N GLN A 199 -10.29 -10.92 -58.87
CA GLN A 199 -10.70 -12.32 -58.73
C GLN A 199 -10.17 -12.85 -57.38
N GLY A 200 -11.08 -13.13 -56.45
CA GLY A 200 -10.78 -13.67 -55.12
C GLY A 200 -11.82 -13.24 -54.08
N PRO A 201 -11.71 -13.72 -52.82
CA PRO A 201 -12.61 -13.33 -51.73
C PRO A 201 -12.26 -11.94 -51.15
N PHE A 202 -11.88 -11.00 -52.02
CA PHE A 202 -11.51 -9.65 -51.62
C PHE A 202 -12.78 -8.80 -51.51
N ARG A 203 -12.90 -8.08 -50.40
CA ARG A 203 -14.03 -7.19 -50.13
C ARG A 203 -14.00 -5.99 -51.07
N ASP A 204 -15.17 -5.41 -51.31
CA ASP A 204 -15.27 -4.22 -52.16
C ASP A 204 -14.47 -3.05 -51.57
N ILE A 205 -13.96 -2.17 -52.44
CA ILE A 205 -13.08 -1.07 -52.04
C ILE A 205 -13.80 -0.14 -51.04
N SER A 206 -15.11 0.05 -51.24
CA SER A 206 -15.98 0.81 -50.33
C SER A 206 -15.98 0.22 -48.91
N GLU A 207 -16.22 -1.09 -48.76
CA GLU A 207 -16.19 -1.79 -47.46
C GLU A 207 -14.84 -1.68 -46.76
N VAL A 208 -13.74 -1.82 -47.51
CA VAL A 208 -12.39 -1.73 -46.92
C VAL A 208 -12.11 -0.32 -46.40
N LEU A 209 -12.57 0.71 -47.12
CA LEU A 209 -12.44 2.10 -46.69
C LEU A 209 -13.32 2.37 -45.46
N GLU A 210 -14.57 1.91 -45.45
CA GLU A 210 -15.44 2.01 -44.28
C GLU A 210 -14.86 1.32 -43.04
N GLN A 211 -14.27 0.13 -43.22
CA GLN A 211 -13.61 -0.59 -42.12
C GLN A 211 -12.35 0.15 -41.63
N ARG A 212 -11.57 0.74 -42.55
CA ARG A 212 -10.34 1.48 -42.22
C ARG A 212 -10.63 2.79 -41.49
N TYR A 213 -11.72 3.47 -41.85
CA TYR A 213 -12.13 4.74 -41.25
C TYR A 213 -13.20 4.57 -40.17
N LYS A 214 -13.50 3.33 -39.74
CA LYS A 214 -14.41 3.07 -38.62
C LYS A 214 -13.85 3.74 -37.35
N PRO A 215 -14.62 4.65 -36.70
CA PRO A 215 -14.15 5.30 -35.48
C PRO A 215 -13.90 4.25 -34.41
N LEU A 216 -12.78 4.39 -33.70
CA LEU A 216 -12.41 3.47 -32.63
C LEU A 216 -13.41 3.61 -31.49
N GLU A 217 -14.12 2.52 -31.18
CA GLU A 217 -14.90 2.44 -29.95
C GLU A 217 -13.91 2.45 -28.77
N PRO A 218 -13.98 3.44 -27.87
CA PRO A 218 -13.07 3.53 -26.76
C PRO A 218 -13.24 2.28 -25.88
N THR A 219 -12.15 1.54 -25.67
CA THR A 219 -12.15 0.41 -24.72
C THR A 219 -12.65 0.89 -23.35
N LEU A 220 -13.23 0.00 -22.54
CA LEU A 220 -13.79 0.34 -21.22
C LEU A 220 -12.88 1.24 -20.38
N ARG A 221 -11.55 1.07 -20.48
CA ARG A 221 -10.53 1.89 -19.79
C ARG A 221 -10.42 3.35 -20.26
N VAL A 222 -10.84 3.64 -21.49
CA VAL A 222 -10.89 4.97 -22.10
C VAL A 222 -12.26 5.61 -21.93
N ALA A 223 -13.32 4.78 -21.81
CA ALA A 223 -14.67 5.23 -21.48
C ALA A 223 -14.84 5.59 -19.99
N GLU A 224 -14.10 4.91 -19.10
CA GLU A 224 -14.05 5.29 -17.69
C GLU A 224 -13.33 6.65 -17.52
N PRO A 225 -13.94 7.62 -16.81
CA PRO A 225 -13.30 8.90 -16.53
C PRO A 225 -11.95 8.68 -15.83
N ILE A 226 -10.91 9.35 -16.32
CA ILE A 226 -9.56 9.29 -15.73
C ILE A 226 -9.59 9.67 -14.23
N ASP A 227 -10.56 10.50 -13.85
CA ASP A 227 -10.77 10.98 -12.48
C ASP A 227 -11.52 10.00 -11.56
N GLY A 228 -11.86 8.78 -12.01
CA GLY A 228 -12.61 7.83 -11.20
C GLY A 228 -11.96 7.50 -9.84
N LEU A 229 -10.63 7.50 -9.77
CA LEU A 229 -9.90 7.35 -8.50
C LEU A 229 -10.13 8.55 -7.56
N THR A 230 -10.14 9.75 -8.12
CA THR A 230 -10.32 11.03 -7.42
C THR A 230 -11.75 11.13 -6.89
N GLU A 231 -12.73 10.79 -7.74
CA GLU A 231 -14.16 10.75 -7.39
C GLU A 231 -14.46 9.70 -6.33
N ALA A 232 -13.89 8.50 -6.45
CA ALA A 232 -14.06 7.43 -5.45
C ALA A 232 -13.53 7.84 -4.06
N ARG A 233 -12.38 8.55 -4.01
CA ARG A 233 -11.85 9.11 -2.75
C ARG A 233 -12.77 10.18 -2.17
N ALA A 234 -13.29 11.08 -3.00
CA ALA A 234 -14.21 12.11 -2.56
C ALA A 234 -15.53 11.53 -2.03
N GLN A 235 -16.05 10.47 -2.67
CA GLN A 235 -17.23 9.74 -2.19
C GLN A 235 -16.98 9.07 -0.83
N LEU A 236 -15.81 8.45 -0.64
CA LEU A 236 -15.45 7.83 0.63
C LEU A 236 -15.34 8.88 1.75
N GLN A 237 -14.72 10.03 1.48
CA GLN A 237 -14.68 11.15 2.44
C GLN A 237 -16.08 11.67 2.80
N LYS A 238 -16.99 11.78 1.81
CA LYS A 238 -18.39 12.17 2.06
C LYS A 238 -19.11 11.16 2.95
N GLN A 239 -18.89 9.86 2.74
CA GLN A 239 -19.47 8.80 3.58
C GLN A 239 -18.90 8.81 4.99
N GLU A 240 -17.59 9.05 5.15
CA GLU A 240 -16.96 9.23 6.46
C GLU A 240 -17.53 10.46 7.17
N TRP A 241 -17.67 11.59 6.47
CA TRP A 241 -18.29 12.81 7.00
C TRP A 241 -19.72 12.56 7.48
N ALA A 242 -20.56 11.89 6.67
CA ALA A 242 -21.94 11.57 7.05
C ALA A 242 -22.03 10.64 8.28
N ARG A 243 -20.99 9.87 8.55
CA ARG A 243 -20.90 8.95 9.69
C ARG A 243 -20.22 9.57 10.92
N ASN A 244 -19.68 10.78 10.81
CA ASN A 244 -19.08 11.46 11.95
C ASN A 244 -20.17 11.95 12.90
N VAL A 245 -20.19 11.37 14.10
CA VAL A 245 -21.09 11.77 15.20
C VAL A 245 -20.65 13.10 15.82
N ASN A 246 -19.40 13.53 15.57
CA ASN A 246 -18.83 14.74 16.13
C ASN A 246 -17.87 15.42 15.13
N ASP A 247 -18.21 16.63 14.70
CA ASP A 247 -17.40 17.45 13.78
C ASP A 247 -16.30 18.25 14.49
N ASN A 248 -16.21 18.19 15.82
CA ASN A 248 -15.18 18.89 16.54
C ASN A 248 -13.81 18.26 16.25
N MET A 249 -12.99 18.99 15.49
CA MET A 249 -11.58 18.69 15.30
C MET A 249 -10.94 18.46 16.67
N PHE A 250 -10.30 17.30 16.85
CA PHE A 250 -9.63 16.93 18.09
C PHE A 250 -8.41 17.84 18.30
N LEU A 251 -8.64 19.02 18.86
CA LEU A 251 -7.61 20.00 19.15
C LEU A 251 -6.82 19.55 20.38
N PRO A 252 -5.49 19.74 20.41
CA PRO A 252 -4.69 19.43 21.59
C PRO A 252 -5.25 20.15 22.81
N PHE A 253 -5.37 19.41 23.91
CA PHE A 253 -6.10 19.73 25.16
C PHE A 253 -5.80 21.09 25.83
N SER A 254 -4.83 21.87 25.34
CA SER A 254 -4.35 23.10 25.99
C SER A 254 -5.09 24.40 25.58
N SER A 255 -6.00 24.36 24.60
CA SER A 255 -6.59 25.57 24.00
C SER A 255 -8.11 25.73 24.18
N TYR A 256 -8.86 24.64 24.41
CA TYR A 256 -10.32 24.64 24.20
C TYR A 256 -11.16 25.32 25.30
N HIS A 257 -10.62 25.52 26.51
CA HIS A 257 -11.42 25.98 27.65
C HIS A 257 -11.22 27.46 28.03
N LYS A 258 -10.36 28.22 27.33
CA LYS A 258 -10.03 29.58 27.78
C LYS A 258 -11.12 30.62 27.48
N ASN A 259 -11.95 30.40 26.45
CA ASN A 259 -12.90 31.41 25.96
C ASN A 259 -14.37 30.94 25.90
N LYS A 260 -14.69 29.70 26.32
CA LYS A 260 -16.09 29.25 26.38
C LYS A 260 -16.65 29.51 27.77
N LYS A 261 -17.64 30.41 27.85
CA LYS A 261 -18.46 30.59 29.06
C LYS A 261 -19.13 29.25 29.37
N TYR A 262 -18.80 28.66 30.53
CA TYR A 262 -19.40 27.40 30.97
C TYR A 262 -20.92 27.59 31.09
N VAL A 263 -21.69 26.82 30.32
CA VAL A 263 -23.14 26.76 30.42
C VAL A 263 -23.47 25.43 31.10
N PRO A 264 -23.95 25.45 32.36
CA PRO A 264 -24.34 24.22 33.06
C PRO A 264 -25.47 23.53 32.30
N THR A 265 -25.35 22.24 32.07
CA THR A 265 -26.42 21.39 31.50
C THR A 265 -27.59 21.29 32.48
N MET A 266 -28.83 21.27 31.96
CA MET A 266 -30.08 21.26 32.75
C MET A 266 -30.13 20.20 33.87
N HIS A 267 -29.39 19.11 33.76
CA HIS A 267 -29.36 18.03 34.77
C HIS A 267 -28.52 18.36 36.02
N LEU A 268 -27.80 19.49 36.03
CA LEU A 268 -27.04 19.98 37.19
C LEU A 268 -27.77 21.08 37.98
N SER A 269 -28.95 21.55 37.55
CA SER A 269 -29.74 22.52 38.33
C SER A 269 -30.57 21.79 39.40
N SER A 270 -29.93 21.43 40.50
CA SER A 270 -30.61 20.96 41.69
C SER A 270 -31.23 22.15 42.45
N LYS A 271 -32.36 21.94 43.16
CA LYS A 271 -33.01 22.95 44.05
C LYS A 271 -32.04 23.54 45.08
N TYR A 272 -31.04 22.75 45.46
CA TYR A 272 -29.90 23.16 46.27
C TYR A 272 -28.80 23.55 45.29
N GLY A 273 -28.54 24.84 45.12
CA GLY A 273 -27.56 25.35 44.17
C GLY A 273 -26.16 24.72 44.35
N PRO A 274 -25.22 24.96 43.42
CA PRO A 274 -23.88 24.38 43.50
C PRO A 274 -23.23 24.72 44.85
N ASP A 275 -22.73 23.71 45.56
CA ASP A 275 -21.89 23.93 46.73
C ASP A 275 -20.69 24.79 46.29
N ALA A 276 -20.43 25.89 47.02
CA ALA A 276 -19.33 26.79 46.72
C ALA A 276 -18.01 26.02 46.87
N TYR A 277 -17.46 25.54 45.76
CA TYR A 277 -16.18 24.85 45.73
C TYR A 277 -15.09 25.86 46.10
N GLY A 278 -14.59 25.75 47.34
CA GLY A 278 -13.54 26.62 47.87
C GLY A 278 -14.03 27.66 48.88
N THR A 279 -14.60 27.22 50.00
CA THR A 279 -14.44 27.98 51.25
C THR A 279 -13.04 27.77 51.81
N GLN A 280 -12.59 28.73 52.62
CA GLN A 280 -11.19 29.05 52.95
C GLN A 280 -10.33 27.90 53.51
N HIS A 281 -10.93 26.78 53.92
CA HIS A 281 -10.24 25.59 54.42
C HIS A 281 -10.76 24.33 53.72
N PHE A 282 -9.87 23.64 53.01
CA PHE A 282 -10.13 22.40 52.24
C PHE A 282 -10.59 21.20 53.10
N ARG A 283 -10.71 21.36 54.42
CA ARG A 283 -11.02 20.28 55.39
C ARG A 283 -12.01 20.68 56.48
N ASP A 284 -12.94 21.60 56.22
CA ASP A 284 -14.05 21.84 57.16
C ASP A 284 -15.06 20.69 57.06
N GLU A 285 -15.13 19.85 58.09
CA GLU A 285 -16.14 18.81 58.22
C GLU A 285 -17.42 19.41 58.80
N ASN A 286 -18.54 19.28 58.07
CA ASN A 286 -19.83 19.83 58.47
C ASN A 286 -20.73 18.70 59.00
N PRO A 287 -20.72 18.40 60.32
CA PRO A 287 -21.33 17.19 60.89
C PRO A 287 -22.85 17.12 60.72
N LYS A 288 -23.52 18.24 60.42
CA LYS A 288 -24.97 18.28 60.16
C LYS A 288 -25.38 17.73 58.79
N ARG A 289 -24.43 17.51 57.86
CA ARG A 289 -24.69 16.93 56.52
C ARG A 289 -24.59 15.41 56.49
N TRP A 290 -24.19 14.78 57.60
CA TRP A 290 -24.09 13.33 57.68
C TRP A 290 -25.49 12.72 57.79
N ILE A 291 -25.98 12.19 56.68
CA ILE A 291 -27.21 11.41 56.61
C ILE A 291 -26.90 10.02 57.20
N CYS A 292 -26.78 9.91 58.52
CA CYS A 292 -26.68 8.61 59.19
C CYS A 292 -27.92 8.32 60.05
N ASN A 293 -29.11 8.71 59.57
CA ASN A 293 -30.31 8.05 60.05
C ASN A 293 -30.38 6.70 59.34
N LYS A 294 -30.00 5.64 60.07
CA LYS A 294 -30.08 4.23 59.66
C LYS A 294 -31.42 3.97 59.00
N HIS A 295 -31.45 3.88 57.68
CA HIS A 295 -32.69 3.65 56.94
C HIS A 295 -32.97 2.14 56.93
N PRO A 296 -34.08 1.66 57.51
CA PRO A 296 -34.33 0.23 57.75
C PRO A 296 -34.35 -0.63 56.46
N VAL A 297 -34.56 0.01 55.31
CA VAL A 297 -34.55 -0.64 53.99
C VAL A 297 -33.15 -1.17 53.60
N ILE A 298 -32.07 -0.51 54.06
CA ILE A 298 -30.71 -0.89 53.65
C ILE A 298 -30.24 -2.14 54.42
N GLU A 299 -30.60 -2.29 55.69
CA GLU A 299 -30.27 -3.50 56.46
C GLU A 299 -31.00 -4.73 55.92
N SER A 300 -32.26 -4.59 55.50
CA SER A 300 -33.04 -5.68 54.89
C SER A 300 -32.46 -6.14 53.54
N ALA A 301 -31.95 -5.21 52.72
CA ALA A 301 -31.33 -5.54 51.45
C ALA A 301 -29.99 -6.29 51.65
N VAL A 302 -29.18 -5.87 52.61
CA VAL A 302 -27.88 -6.50 52.89
C VAL A 302 -28.05 -7.90 53.48
N THR A 303 -29.03 -8.10 54.37
CA THR A 303 -29.35 -9.45 54.88
C THR A 303 -29.89 -10.38 53.80
N SER A 304 -30.74 -9.87 52.90
CA SER A 304 -31.27 -10.67 51.77
C SER A 304 -30.16 -11.11 50.81
N ILE A 305 -29.18 -10.23 50.52
CA ILE A 305 -28.03 -10.56 49.66
C ILE A 305 -27.12 -11.60 50.33
N LEU A 306 -26.91 -11.51 51.65
CA LEU A 306 -26.09 -12.48 52.38
C LEU A 306 -26.70 -13.89 52.38
N ILE A 307 -28.03 -13.98 52.48
CA ILE A 307 -28.77 -15.26 52.43
C ILE A 307 -28.65 -15.90 51.04
N ILE A 308 -28.79 -15.12 49.96
CA ILE A 308 -28.67 -15.61 48.58
C ILE A 308 -27.25 -16.11 48.27
N MET A 309 -26.22 -15.49 48.84
CA MET A 309 -24.84 -15.94 48.64
C MET A 309 -24.52 -17.24 49.38
N ASN A 310 -25.15 -17.50 50.53
CA ASN A 310 -24.92 -18.74 51.27
C ASN A 310 -25.67 -19.95 50.68
N THR A 311 -26.82 -19.76 50.01
CA THR A 311 -27.50 -20.86 49.32
C THR A 311 -26.78 -21.29 48.04
N GLN A 312 -26.21 -20.35 47.28
CA GLN A 312 -25.42 -20.64 46.07
C GLN A 312 -24.09 -21.38 46.34
N PHE A 313 -23.59 -21.38 47.58
CA PHE A 313 -22.34 -22.04 47.93
C PHE A 313 -22.50 -23.50 48.38
N ASN A 314 -23.68 -23.92 48.86
CA ASN A 314 -23.92 -25.29 49.32
C ASN A 314 -24.31 -26.28 48.20
N ASP A 315 -24.70 -25.79 47.01
CA ASP A 315 -25.11 -26.65 45.88
C ASP A 315 -23.92 -27.14 45.00
N ARG A 316 -22.67 -26.82 45.36
CA ARG A 316 -21.47 -27.11 44.52
C ARG A 316 -20.55 -28.23 45.02
N ASP A 317 -20.93 -28.98 46.06
CA ASP A 317 -20.08 -30.01 46.68
C ASP A 317 -20.51 -31.47 46.47
N TYR A 318 -21.45 -31.76 45.57
CA TYR A 318 -21.83 -33.15 45.23
C TYR A 318 -21.69 -33.43 43.74
N ASP A 319 -20.46 -33.69 43.27
CA ASP A 319 -20.21 -34.66 42.19
C ASP A 319 -18.71 -34.86 41.95
N TYR A 320 -18.10 -35.75 42.73
CA TYR A 320 -16.85 -36.43 42.36
C TYR A 320 -16.77 -37.78 43.06
N HIS A 321 -17.55 -38.75 42.57
CA HIS A 321 -17.24 -40.19 42.68
C HIS A 321 -18.05 -40.99 41.65
N ASN A 322 -17.42 -41.30 40.52
CA ASN A 322 -17.39 -42.63 39.87
C ASN A 322 -16.47 -42.63 38.65
#